data_AF-A4ITZ0-F1
#
_entry.id   AF-A4ITZ0-F1
#
_cell.length_a   1.000
_cell.length_b   1.000
_cell.length_c   1.000
_cell.angle_alpha   90.00
_cell.angle_beta   90.00
_cell.angle_gamma   90.00
#
_symmetry.space_group_name_H-M   'P 1'
#
loop_
_entity.id
_entity.type
_entity.pdbx_description
1 polymer ?
#
loop_
_entity_poly.entity_id
_entity_poly.type
_entity_poly.pdbx_seq_one_letter_code
_entity_poly.pdbx_strand_id
1 'polypeptide(L)'
;MRKWSAMLEDTGYPFRKNGKGQRLYYEKDIVALRHLKRLTQDEGMSLENAVNEVVKRVKETEEIAQELDVPSDMTRYDDKLDQLIERIECLEMVIVN
;
A
#
# COMPACT_ATOMS: atom_id res chain seq x y z
N MET A 1 8.41 12.39 13.37
CA MET A 1 8.23 11.31 12.37
C MET A 1 8.39 9.92 12.97
N ARG A 2 9.59 9.49 13.42
CA ARG A 2 9.82 8.09 13.89
C ARG A 2 8.80 7.60 14.93
N LYS A 3 8.51 8.38 15.98
CA LYS A 3 7.53 8.02 17.02
C LYS A 3 6.12 7.80 16.44
N TRP A 4 5.67 8.71 15.58
CA TRP A 4 4.33 8.63 14.98
C TRP A 4 4.22 7.47 14.00
N SER A 5 5.24 7.26 13.17
CA SER A 5 5.29 6.12 12.25
C SER A 5 5.35 4.78 12.99
N ALA A 6 6.07 4.71 14.12
CA ALA A 6 6.08 3.51 14.96
C ALA A 6 4.69 3.22 15.54
N MET A 7 4.04 4.23 16.14
CA MET A 7 2.68 4.04 16.67
C MET A 7 1.68 3.65 15.59
N LEU A 8 1.74 4.27 14.42
CA LEU A 8 0.93 3.88 13.26
C LEU A 8 1.18 2.41 12.88
N GLU A 9 2.44 1.96 12.79
CA GLU A 9 2.74 0.54 12.53
C GLU A 9 2.18 -0.38 13.62
N ASP A 10 2.36 -0.04 14.89
CA ASP A 10 1.91 -0.85 16.03
C ASP A 10 0.37 -1.00 16.04
N THR A 11 -0.35 0.00 15.52
CA THR A 11 -1.82 -0.02 15.37
C THR A 11 -2.28 -0.63 14.04
N GLY A 12 -1.35 -1.04 13.16
CA GLY A 12 -1.64 -1.78 11.94
C GLY A 12 -1.67 -0.94 10.65
N TYR A 13 -1.07 0.25 10.63
CA TYR A 13 -0.88 1.02 9.40
C TYR A 13 0.16 0.34 8.48
N PRO A 14 -0.15 0.09 7.20
CA PRO A 14 0.68 -0.75 6.33
C PRO A 14 1.79 0.04 5.60
N PHE A 15 2.82 0.48 6.34
CA PHE A 15 4.02 1.01 5.68
C PHE A 15 4.73 -0.09 4.90
N ARG A 16 5.09 0.19 3.64
CA ARG A 16 5.98 -0.72 2.92
C ARG A 16 7.39 -0.61 3.46
N LYS A 17 8.12 -1.72 3.43
CA LYS A 17 9.52 -1.79 3.84
C LYS A 17 10.37 -2.26 2.67
N ASN A 18 11.60 -1.75 2.57
CA ASN A 18 12.57 -2.27 1.61
C ASN A 18 13.17 -3.60 2.09
N GLY A 19 14.04 -4.22 1.29
CA GLY A 19 14.72 -5.47 1.65
C GLY A 19 15.62 -5.41 2.90
N LYS A 20 15.84 -4.21 3.47
CA LYS A 20 16.57 -4.00 4.72
C LYS A 20 15.64 -3.66 5.89
N GLY A 21 14.32 -3.81 5.73
CA GLY A 21 13.33 -3.50 6.76
C GLY A 21 13.10 -2.01 7.02
N GLN A 22 13.61 -1.12 6.17
CA GLN A 22 13.45 0.32 6.32
C GLN A 22 12.13 0.77 5.68
N ARG A 23 11.39 1.64 6.37
CA ARG A 23 10.12 2.20 5.89
C ARG A 23 10.33 3.01 4.61
N LEU A 24 9.51 2.73 3.60
CA LEU A 24 9.34 3.53 2.40
C LEU A 24 8.07 4.36 2.57
N TYR A 25 8.18 5.67 2.34
CA TYR A 25 7.06 6.59 2.44
C TYR A 25 6.56 6.95 1.04
N TYR A 26 5.29 6.69 0.79
CA TYR A 26 4.54 7.07 -0.40
C TYR A 26 3.59 8.23 -0.10
N GLU A 27 2.98 8.79 -1.14
CA GLU A 27 2.05 9.92 -0.98
C GLU A 27 0.94 9.63 0.03
N LYS A 28 0.36 8.42 0.01
CA LYS A 28 -0.66 7.98 0.98
C LYS A 28 -0.18 8.07 2.43
N ASP A 29 1.09 7.79 2.67
CA ASP A 29 1.70 7.82 4.00
C ASP A 29 1.89 9.26 4.47
N ILE A 30 2.29 10.15 3.56
CA ILE A 30 2.41 11.59 3.85
C ILE A 30 1.04 12.20 4.16
N VAL A 31 0.00 11.83 3.42
CA VAL A 31 -1.38 12.26 3.68
C VAL A 31 -1.86 11.77 5.06
N ALA A 32 -1.63 10.50 5.40
CA ALA A 32 -1.98 9.95 6.71
C ALA A 32 -1.25 10.66 7.86
N LEU A 33 0.05 10.92 7.71
CA LEU A 33 0.86 11.64 8.69
C LEU A 33 0.44 13.11 8.85
N ARG A 34 0.01 13.76 7.76
CA ARG A 34 -0.54 15.12 7.79
C ARG A 34 -1.88 15.15 8.52
N HIS A 35 -2.73 14.15 8.28
CA HIS A 35 -4.00 14.02 8.99
C HIS A 35 -3.78 13.79 10.49
N LEU A 36 -2.84 12.91 10.86
CA LEU A 36 -2.44 12.68 12.24
C LEU A 36 -1.94 13.97 12.93
N LYS A 37 -1.14 14.77 12.21
CA LYS A 37 -0.68 16.08 12.70
C LYS A 37 -1.86 16.99 13.01
N ARG A 38 -2.84 17.07 12.10
CA ARG A 38 -4.03 17.91 12.25
C ARG A 38 -4.83 17.52 13.50
N LEU A 39 -5.12 16.23 13.65
CA LEU A 39 -5.88 15.71 14.79
C LEU A 39 -5.19 16.03 16.13
N THR A 40 -3.87 15.89 16.18
CA THR A 40 -3.12 16.09 17.43
C THR A 40 -2.81 17.55 17.75
N GLN A 41 -2.52 18.37 16.75
CA GLN A 41 -2.08 19.76 16.96
C GLN A 41 -3.21 20.78 16.85
N ASP A 42 -4.13 20.59 15.90
CA ASP A 42 -5.18 21.57 15.62
C ASP A 42 -6.46 21.24 16.42
N GLU A 43 -6.75 19.95 16.60
CA GLU A 43 -7.97 19.48 17.30
C GLU A 43 -7.69 19.03 18.74
N GLY A 44 -6.42 18.97 19.16
CA GLY A 44 -6.03 18.61 20.52
C GLY A 44 -6.31 17.14 20.91
N MET A 45 -6.53 16.27 19.94
CA MET A 45 -6.79 14.85 20.17
C MET A 45 -5.56 14.15 20.76
N SER A 46 -5.77 13.18 21.65
CA SER A 46 -4.68 12.33 22.12
C SER A 46 -4.03 11.59 20.96
N LEU A 47 -2.71 11.39 21.03
CA LEU A 47 -1.98 10.73 19.95
C LEU A 47 -2.50 9.31 19.67
N GLU A 48 -2.90 8.58 20.72
CA GLU A 48 -3.46 7.24 20.60
C GLU A 48 -4.80 7.23 19.84
N ASN A 49 -5.72 8.12 20.21
CA ASN A 49 -7.02 8.23 19.52
C ASN A 49 -6.83 8.68 18.07
N ALA A 50 -5.92 9.63 17.83
CA ALA A 50 -5.64 10.13 16.50
C ALA A 50 -5.01 9.06 15.60
N VAL A 51 -4.15 8.20 16.14
CA VAL A 51 -3.59 7.05 15.41
C VAL A 51 -4.68 6.05 15.04
N ASN A 52 -5.56 5.70 16.00
CA ASN A 52 -6.68 4.79 15.74
C ASN A 52 -7.60 5.30 14.63
N GLU A 53 -7.92 6.60 14.63
CA GLU A 53 -8.79 7.20 13.62
C GLU A 53 -8.16 7.20 12.22
N VAL A 54 -6.86 7.51 12.14
CA VAL A 54 -6.12 7.45 10.87
C VAL A 54 -6.08 6.02 10.32
N VAL A 55 -5.83 5.02 11.16
CA VAL A 55 -5.78 3.61 10.75
C VAL A 55 -7.16 3.13 10.30
N LYS A 56 -8.22 3.48 11.03
CA LYS A 56 -9.60 3.13 10.69
C LYS A 56 -9.98 3.62 9.29
N ARG A 57 -9.71 4.89 9.00
CA ARG A 57 -9.97 5.49 7.69
C ARG A 57 -9.23 4.79 6.54
N VAL A 58 -7.99 4.35 6.80
CA VAL A 58 -7.18 3.64 5.79
C VAL A 58 -7.78 2.27 5.50
N LYS A 59 -8.19 1.53 6.53
CA LYS A 59 -8.87 0.24 6.38
C LYS A 59 -10.17 0.36 5.58
N GLU A 60 -11.01 1.33 5.93
CA GLU A 60 -12.24 1.62 5.17
C GLU A 60 -11.95 1.92 3.69
N THR A 61 -10.86 2.65 3.40
CA THR A 61 -10.47 2.97 2.01
C THR A 61 -9.97 1.72 1.27
N GLU A 62 -9.24 0.83 1.95
CA GLU A 62 -8.76 -0.43 1.38
C GLU A 62 -9.91 -1.42 1.14
N GLU A 63 -10.92 -1.47 2.02
CA GLU A 63 -12.14 -2.26 1.85
C GLU A 63 -12.95 -1.78 0.64
N ILE A 64 -13.18 -0.46 0.52
CA ILE A 64 -13.87 0.13 -0.64
C ILE A 64 -13.12 -0.15 -1.94
N ALA A 65 -11.78 -0.08 -1.92
CA ALA A 65 -10.96 -0.36 -3.10
C ALA A 65 -11.00 -1.84 -3.52
N GLN A 66 -11.26 -2.77 -2.59
CA GLN A 66 -11.44 -4.19 -2.91
C GLN A 66 -12.83 -4.50 -3.48
N GLU A 67 -13.86 -3.76 -3.05
CA GLU A 67 -15.24 -3.94 -3.56
C GLU A 67 -15.44 -3.33 -4.96
N LEU A 68 -14.70 -2.29 -5.29
CA LEU A 68 -14.68 -1.72 -6.64
C LEU A 68 -13.77 -2.59 -7.51
N ASP A 69 -14.37 -3.56 -8.23
CA ASP A 69 -13.75 -4.32 -9.33
C ASP A 69 -13.39 -3.38 -10.51
N VAL A 70 -12.53 -2.40 -10.26
CA VAL A 70 -11.99 -1.52 -11.30
C VAL A 70 -10.98 -2.37 -12.04
N PRO A 71 -11.16 -2.65 -13.35
CA PRO A 71 -10.13 -3.28 -14.15
C PRO A 71 -8.94 -2.32 -14.13
N SER A 72 -7.98 -2.58 -13.26
CA SER A 72 -6.79 -1.75 -13.19
C SER A 72 -6.09 -1.92 -14.53
N ASP A 73 -5.67 -0.83 -15.17
CA ASP A 73 -4.87 -0.91 -16.40
C ASP A 73 -3.66 -1.87 -16.26
N MET A 74 -3.23 -2.15 -15.01
CA MET A 74 -2.22 -3.14 -14.62
C MET A 74 -2.58 -4.58 -15.06
N THR A 75 -3.83 -5.04 -14.92
CA THR A 75 -4.22 -6.44 -15.25
C THR A 75 -4.06 -6.74 -16.74
N ARG A 76 -4.29 -5.73 -17.59
CA ARG A 76 -4.06 -5.83 -19.04
C ARG A 76 -2.58 -6.03 -19.39
N TYR A 77 -1.66 -5.52 -18.58
CA TYR A 77 -0.22 -5.75 -18.78
C TYR A 77 0.20 -7.12 -18.25
N ASP A 78 -0.40 -7.58 -17.16
CA ASP A 78 -0.17 -8.92 -16.61
C ASP A 78 -0.62 -10.00 -17.61
N ASP A 79 -1.83 -9.90 -18.17
CA ASP A 79 -2.34 -10.83 -19.20
C ASP A 79 -1.44 -10.89 -20.44
N LYS A 80 -0.83 -9.76 -20.82
CA LYS A 80 0.11 -9.69 -21.95
C LYS A 80 1.47 -10.28 -21.60
N LEU A 81 1.91 -10.13 -20.35
CA LEU A 81 3.16 -10.69 -19.88
C LEU A 81 3.08 -12.21 -19.84
N ASP A 82 1.95 -12.75 -19.35
CA ASP A 82 1.67 -14.18 -19.34
C ASP A 82 1.69 -14.78 -20.75
N GLN A 83 1.05 -14.10 -21.72
CA GLN A 83 1.09 -14.50 -23.13
C GLN A 83 2.49 -14.51 -23.74
N LEU A 84 3.35 -13.57 -23.33
CA LEU A 84 4.74 -13.51 -23.82
C LEU A 84 5.61 -14.60 -23.20
N ILE A 85 5.41 -14.91 -21.93
CA ILE A 85 6.09 -16.02 -21.24
C ILE A 85 5.76 -17.34 -21.92
N GLU A 86 4.47 -17.61 -22.15
CA GLU A 86 4.02 -18.84 -22.81
C GLU A 86 4.61 -18.97 -24.24
N ARG A 87 4.71 -17.84 -24.96
CA ARG A 87 5.33 -17.81 -26.30
C ARG A 87 6.83 -18.16 -26.25
N ILE A 88 7.55 -17.69 -25.24
CA ILE A 88 8.98 -17.97 -25.06
C ILE A 88 9.19 -19.45 -24.73
N GLU A 89 8.42 -20.00 -23.79
CA GLU A 89 8.49 -21.42 -23.41
C GLU A 89 8.22 -22.33 -24.62
N CYS A 90 7.23 -21.97 -25.45
CA CYS A 90 6.94 -22.70 -26.68
C CYS A 90 8.09 -22.63 -27.69
N LEU A 91 8.80 -21.50 -27.79
CA LEU A 91 9.95 -21.36 -28.69
C LEU A 91 11.14 -22.18 -28.21
N GLU A 92 11.40 -22.23 -26.91
CA GLU A 92 12.47 -23.07 -26.33
C GLU A 92 12.22 -24.55 -26.59
N MET A 93 10.97 -25.01 -26.49
CA MET A 93 10.59 -26.40 -26.79
C MET A 93 10.74 -26.78 -28.28
N VAL A 94 10.67 -25.81 -29.19
CA VAL A 94 10.86 -26.02 -30.63
C VAL A 94 12.34 -25.99 -31.03
N ILE A 95 13.18 -25.21 -30.33
CA ILE A 95 14.62 -25.09 -30.62
C ILE A 95 15.41 -26.28 -30.05
N VAL A 96 14.86 -26.98 -29.04
CA VAL A 96 15.51 -28.12 -28.37
C VAL A 96 15.13 -29.50 -28.98
N ASN A 97 14.22 -29.54 -29.96
CA ASN A 97 13.89 -30.73 -30.78
C ASN A 97 14.51 -30.64 -32.18
#